data_AF-A0A432NDN1-F1
#
_entry.id   AF-A0A432NDN1-F1
#
_cell.length_a   1.000
_cell.length_b   1.000
_cell.length_c   1.000
_cell.angle_alpha   90.00
_cell.angle_beta   90.00
_cell.angle_gamma   90.00
#
_symmetry.space_group_name_H-M   'P 1'
#
loop_
_entity.id
_entity.type
_entity.pdbx_description
1 polymer ?
#
loop_
_entity_poly.entity_id
_entity_poly.type
_entity_poly.pdbx_seq_one_letter_code
_entity_poly.pdbx_strand_id
1 'polypeptide(L)'
;MSRLSLMLALLMLTGCGHQTGVMTPLAAAAPTPSTTKVDMLVATTRQPSGDPATLFNGERSAKPHLTEVSISIPTNRKSGTVQWPERLPPNPATDFAVTRVQQVSTIAEGRAWFRQHPKGGHALVFIHGFNNTYEDSVFRLAQIVHDSGMQATPVLFTWPSRAEVVAYQYDKESTNYSRTALEQALRTLADDPNVKDITILAHSMGTWLAMESLRQMGIRDGHVNAKIHNVILASPDIDIDVFAKQYVELGAPRPKFTIFMSQDDKALAVSRFISGRVSRLGAINPTEEPYRSKLEKAGITAIDLTKVKAKDSLNHGKFAESPEIVQLIGQRLMTGQPLTDSKVTLGQGITAVVGGTVSTIGTVAASAVAAPAIIVEQPLNRSKRPSAGVDQLDDNLKPQPLTQ
;
A
#
# COMPACT_ATOMS: atom_id res chain seq x y z
N MET A 1 26.28 -27.42 -20.48
CA MET A 1 25.97 -25.97 -20.34
C MET A 1 27.01 -25.38 -19.40
N SER A 2 27.86 -24.50 -19.92
CA SER A 2 29.13 -24.09 -19.29
C SER A 2 28.90 -23.24 -18.04
N ARG A 3 29.76 -23.38 -17.02
CA ARG A 3 29.81 -22.53 -15.81
C ARG A 3 29.87 -21.03 -16.14
N LEU A 4 30.30 -20.68 -17.35
CA LEU A 4 30.30 -19.31 -17.87
C LEU A 4 28.88 -18.75 -18.09
N SER A 5 27.91 -19.59 -18.47
CA SER A 5 26.50 -19.20 -18.61
C SER A 5 25.83 -18.94 -17.26
N LEU A 6 26.31 -19.57 -16.19
CA LEU A 6 25.82 -19.35 -14.83
C LEU A 6 26.39 -18.06 -14.20
N MET A 7 27.65 -17.69 -14.54
CA MET A 7 28.23 -16.39 -14.16
C MET A 7 27.64 -15.21 -14.92
N LEU A 8 27.32 -15.37 -16.21
CA LEU A 8 26.69 -14.30 -17.01
C LEU A 8 25.22 -14.06 -16.59
N ALA A 9 24.53 -15.08 -16.08
CA ALA A 9 23.19 -14.94 -15.51
C ALA A 9 23.20 -14.25 -14.13
N LEU A 10 24.29 -14.35 -13.35
CA LEU A 10 24.43 -13.64 -12.06
C LEU A 10 24.79 -12.16 -12.20
N LEU A 11 25.40 -11.75 -13.33
CA LEU A 11 25.77 -10.35 -13.60
C LEU A 11 24.61 -9.48 -14.14
N MET A 12 23.45 -10.08 -14.43
CA MET A 12 22.23 -9.39 -14.90
C MET A 12 21.20 -9.15 -13.79
N LEU A 13 21.57 -9.35 -12.51
CA LEU A 13 20.76 -9.03 -11.34
C LEU A 13 21.25 -7.76 -10.62
N THR A 14 21.83 -6.81 -11.36
CA THR A 14 21.94 -5.43 -10.85
C THR A 14 20.53 -4.84 -10.82
N GLY A 15 19.85 -5.05 -9.68
CA GLY A 15 18.63 -4.31 -9.37
C GLY A 15 18.89 -2.82 -9.58
N CYS A 16 17.92 -2.10 -10.13
CA CYS A 16 17.96 -0.64 -10.22
C CYS A 16 17.99 -0.06 -8.79
N GLY A 17 19.16 0.00 -8.18
CA GLY A 17 19.41 0.72 -6.94
C GLY A 17 19.44 2.21 -7.27
N HIS A 18 18.61 2.98 -6.58
CA HIS A 18 18.69 4.44 -6.62
C HIS A 18 19.86 4.93 -5.76
N GLN A 19 20.26 6.20 -5.91
CA GLN A 19 21.32 6.78 -5.09
C GLN A 19 20.96 6.73 -3.60
N THR A 20 21.90 6.32 -2.76
CA THR A 20 21.79 6.39 -1.30
C THR A 20 22.26 7.75 -0.79
N GLY A 21 21.92 8.12 0.45
CA GLY A 21 22.35 9.39 1.04
C GLY A 21 21.45 10.60 0.72
N VAL A 22 20.28 10.36 0.13
CA VAL A 22 19.34 11.40 -0.32
C VAL A 22 18.61 12.12 0.81
N MET A 23 18.74 11.65 2.06
CA MET A 23 18.03 12.23 3.20
C MET A 23 18.69 13.49 3.78
N THR A 24 19.89 13.84 3.30
CA THR A 24 20.56 15.09 3.68
C THR A 24 19.74 16.28 3.18
N PRO A 25 19.23 17.15 4.08
CA PRO A 25 18.48 18.32 3.65
C PRO A 25 19.36 19.25 2.83
N LEU A 26 18.83 19.72 1.70
CA LEU A 26 19.45 20.84 0.99
C LEU A 26 19.47 22.06 1.93
N ALA A 27 20.62 22.72 2.03
CA ALA A 27 20.69 24.05 2.63
C ALA A 27 19.66 24.95 1.93
N ALA A 28 19.02 25.88 2.67
CA ALA A 28 17.94 26.73 2.17
C ALA A 28 18.35 27.47 0.89
N ALA A 29 18.14 26.82 -0.26
CA ALA A 29 18.38 27.38 -1.57
C ALA A 29 17.20 28.30 -1.92
N ALA A 30 17.46 29.32 -2.73
CA ALA A 30 16.44 30.24 -3.20
C ALA A 30 15.23 29.46 -3.75
N PRO A 31 13.98 29.95 -3.54
CA PRO A 31 12.78 29.27 -4.02
C PRO A 31 12.93 28.96 -5.50
N THR A 32 12.94 27.67 -5.83
CA THR A 32 13.00 27.20 -7.22
C THR A 32 11.59 27.28 -7.79
N PRO A 33 11.30 28.15 -8.78
CA PRO A 33 9.93 28.49 -9.22
C PRO A 33 9.09 27.31 -9.74
N SER A 34 9.70 26.16 -9.98
CA SER A 34 9.10 24.97 -10.59
C SER A 34 9.00 23.79 -9.61
N THR A 35 8.81 24.04 -8.32
CA THR A 35 8.73 22.97 -7.31
C THR A 35 7.53 23.12 -6.38
N THR A 36 6.96 21.99 -5.99
CA THR A 36 5.93 21.88 -4.95
C THR A 36 6.54 21.24 -3.72
N LYS A 37 6.13 21.67 -2.52
CA LYS A 37 6.55 21.06 -1.25
C LYS A 37 5.49 20.09 -0.73
N VAL A 38 5.95 18.97 -0.19
CA VAL A 38 5.14 18.03 0.59
C VAL A 38 5.78 17.86 1.96
N ASP A 39 5.05 18.25 2.99
CA ASP A 39 5.43 18.07 4.39
C ASP A 39 4.71 16.85 4.96
N MET A 40 5.42 16.02 5.74
CA MET A 40 4.86 14.82 6.34
C MET A 40 5.44 14.53 7.72
N LEU A 41 4.65 13.84 8.55
CA LEU A 41 5.18 13.13 9.72
C LEU A 41 5.53 11.70 9.35
N VAL A 42 6.67 11.21 9.84
CA VAL A 42 7.13 9.84 9.65
C VAL A 42 7.29 9.18 11.02
N ALA A 43 6.38 8.26 11.34
CA ALA A 43 6.53 7.34 12.45
C ALA A 43 7.30 6.09 11.98
N THR A 44 8.27 5.63 12.76
CA THR A 44 9.08 4.48 12.37
C THR A 44 9.46 3.57 13.52
N THR A 45 9.48 2.27 13.28
CA THR A 45 10.10 1.25 14.16
C THR A 45 11.48 0.82 13.67
N ARG A 46 12.05 1.50 12.67
CA ARG A 46 13.41 1.26 12.18
C ARG A 46 14.45 1.77 13.16
N GLN A 47 15.59 1.10 13.21
CA GLN A 47 16.75 1.53 13.99
C GLN A 47 17.38 2.77 13.33
N PRO A 48 17.72 3.82 14.10
CA PRO A 48 18.51 4.94 13.58
C PRO A 48 19.83 4.43 12.98
N SER A 49 20.18 4.91 11.79
CA SER A 49 21.41 4.49 11.10
C SER A 49 22.68 5.08 11.73
N GLY A 50 22.55 6.19 12.47
CA GLY A 50 23.67 7.03 12.90
C GLY A 50 24.20 7.97 11.82
N ASP A 51 23.63 7.92 10.61
CA ASP A 51 24.02 8.74 9.46
C ASP A 51 22.86 9.65 9.04
N PRO A 52 23.02 11.00 9.07
CA PRO A 52 21.98 11.94 8.67
C PRO A 52 21.57 11.82 7.20
N ALA A 53 22.40 11.21 6.34
CA ALA A 53 22.08 11.01 4.93
C ALA A 53 21.12 9.84 4.67
N THR A 54 20.91 8.98 5.67
CA THR A 54 20.05 7.77 5.60
C THR A 54 18.95 7.78 6.67
N LEU A 55 19.20 8.41 7.83
CA LEU A 55 18.35 8.50 9.03
C LEU A 55 18.07 7.16 9.73
N PHE A 56 17.51 6.18 9.01
CA PHE A 56 17.07 4.90 9.55
C PHE A 56 17.41 3.74 8.61
N ASN A 57 17.78 2.59 9.18
CA ASN A 57 18.18 1.41 8.41
C ASN A 57 17.05 0.35 8.34
N GLY A 58 17.38 -0.85 7.88
CA GLY A 58 16.46 -1.99 7.79
C GLY A 58 16.27 -2.78 9.09
N GLU A 59 16.93 -2.40 10.18
CA GLU A 59 16.89 -3.12 11.45
C GLU A 59 15.81 -2.61 12.40
N ARG A 60 15.41 -3.47 13.35
CA ARG A 60 14.36 -3.17 14.33
C ARG A 60 14.89 -2.26 15.45
N SER A 61 14.14 -1.22 15.77
CA SER A 61 14.36 -0.43 16.99
C SER A 61 13.43 -0.89 18.10
N ALA A 62 13.95 -0.94 19.33
CA ALA A 62 13.17 -1.27 20.52
C ALA A 62 12.07 -0.23 20.86
N LYS A 63 12.18 0.99 20.33
CA LYS A 63 11.18 2.05 20.50
C LYS A 63 10.89 2.71 19.15
N PRO A 64 9.65 3.20 18.92
CA PRO A 64 9.35 3.97 17.74
C PRO A 64 9.96 5.37 17.80
N HIS A 65 10.21 5.97 16.63
CA HIS A 65 10.69 7.35 16.46
C HIS A 65 9.72 8.13 15.58
N LEU A 66 9.72 9.46 15.73
CA LEU A 66 8.89 10.37 14.94
C LEU A 66 9.74 11.49 14.35
N THR A 67 9.56 11.76 13.07
CA THR A 67 10.33 12.76 12.31
C THR A 67 9.41 13.56 11.42
N GLU A 68 9.59 14.87 11.35
CA GLU A 68 9.05 15.73 10.29
C GLU A 68 10.00 15.71 9.09
N VAL A 69 9.46 15.49 7.90
CA VAL A 69 10.23 15.54 6.64
C VAL A 69 9.50 16.43 5.63
N SER A 70 10.25 17.33 4.99
CA SER A 70 9.76 18.17 3.87
C SER A 70 10.49 17.82 2.58
N ILE A 71 9.74 17.49 1.54
CA ILE A 71 10.25 17.12 0.21
C ILE A 71 9.88 18.18 -0.81
N SER A 72 10.84 18.66 -1.60
CA SER A 72 10.57 19.40 -2.83
C SER A 72 10.43 18.44 -4.00
N ILE A 73 9.40 18.66 -4.82
CA ILE A 73 9.05 17.84 -5.97
C ILE A 73 9.04 18.72 -7.22
N PRO A 74 9.72 18.33 -8.31
CA PRO A 74 9.70 19.08 -9.57
C PRO A 74 8.31 18.99 -10.22
N THR A 75 7.79 20.13 -10.68
CA THR A 75 6.44 20.19 -11.28
C THR A 75 6.39 19.62 -12.70
N ASN A 76 7.48 19.71 -13.46
CA ASN A 76 7.58 19.18 -14.82
C ASN A 76 8.08 17.73 -14.82
N ARG A 77 7.27 16.80 -14.30
CA ARG A 77 7.54 15.37 -14.35
C ARG A 77 6.31 14.57 -14.73
N LYS A 78 6.52 13.32 -15.15
CA LYS A 78 5.40 12.39 -15.33
C LYS A 78 4.80 12.03 -13.96
N SER A 79 3.47 12.05 -13.86
CA SER A 79 2.78 11.52 -12.69
C SER A 79 3.05 10.02 -12.54
N GLY A 80 3.13 9.54 -11.29
CA GLY A 80 3.41 8.15 -10.96
C GLY A 80 4.90 7.76 -10.94
N THR A 81 5.81 8.71 -11.20
CA THR A 81 7.27 8.46 -11.15
C THR A 81 7.94 9.28 -10.07
N VAL A 82 8.87 8.65 -9.34
CA VAL A 82 9.81 9.34 -8.44
C VAL A 82 11.08 9.63 -9.24
N GLN A 83 11.47 10.91 -9.33
CA GLN A 83 12.72 11.31 -9.98
C GLN A 83 13.84 11.32 -8.94
N TRP A 84 14.62 10.23 -8.92
CA TRP A 84 15.77 10.10 -8.04
C TRP A 84 16.95 10.90 -8.59
N PRO A 85 17.74 11.56 -7.72
CA PRO A 85 18.94 12.23 -8.18
C PRO A 85 19.94 11.23 -8.75
N GLU A 86 20.53 11.55 -9.90
CA GLU A 86 21.64 10.75 -10.45
C GLU A 86 22.96 11.03 -9.72
N ARG A 87 23.06 12.21 -9.09
CA ARG A 87 24.24 12.69 -8.34
C ARG A 87 23.77 13.52 -7.14
N LEU A 88 24.57 13.49 -6.07
CA LEU A 88 24.33 14.33 -4.89
C LEU A 88 25.20 15.62 -4.93
N PRO A 89 24.72 16.75 -4.39
CA PRO A 89 23.36 16.96 -3.85
C PRO A 89 22.28 16.96 -4.96
N PRO A 90 21.01 16.60 -4.65
CA PRO A 90 19.93 16.58 -5.63
C PRO A 90 19.64 17.97 -6.20
N ASN A 91 19.18 18.03 -7.45
CA ASN A 91 18.70 19.25 -8.09
C ASN A 91 17.17 19.36 -7.97
N PRO A 92 16.61 20.28 -7.14
CA PRO A 92 15.16 20.39 -6.96
C PRO A 92 14.35 20.64 -8.24
N ALA A 93 14.96 21.19 -9.28
CA ALA A 93 14.29 21.42 -10.56
C ALA A 93 14.01 20.12 -11.35
N THR A 94 14.75 19.05 -11.08
CA THR A 94 14.66 17.77 -11.79
C THR A 94 14.38 16.57 -10.89
N ASP A 95 14.76 16.66 -9.61
CA ASP A 95 14.83 15.55 -8.67
C ASP A 95 13.94 15.81 -7.44
N PHE A 96 13.51 14.73 -6.80
CA PHE A 96 12.99 14.80 -5.45
C PHE A 96 14.15 15.15 -4.52
N ALA A 97 13.96 16.16 -3.67
CA ALA A 97 14.99 16.58 -2.73
C ALA A 97 14.41 16.80 -1.34
N VAL A 98 15.13 16.32 -0.33
CA VAL A 98 14.82 16.64 1.06
C VAL A 98 15.23 18.07 1.34
N THR A 99 14.31 18.86 1.88
CA THR A 99 14.53 20.28 2.22
C THR A 99 14.50 20.53 3.72
N ARG A 100 13.90 19.62 4.48
CA ARG A 100 13.89 19.67 5.95
C ARG A 100 13.77 18.26 6.52
N VAL A 101 14.53 18.01 7.59
CA VAL A 101 14.37 16.87 8.49
C VAL A 101 14.43 17.42 9.90
N GLN A 102 13.41 17.14 10.70
CA GLN A 102 13.38 17.55 12.10
C GLN A 102 12.88 16.40 12.97
N GLN A 103 13.65 16.03 13.99
CA GLN A 103 13.20 15.07 14.97
C GLN A 103 12.03 15.63 15.77
N VAL A 104 10.99 14.82 15.94
CA VAL A 104 9.83 15.12 16.78
C VAL A 104 9.95 14.24 18.03
N SER A 105 10.27 14.87 19.16
CA SER A 105 10.65 14.15 20.38
C SER A 105 9.46 13.77 21.25
N THR A 106 8.31 14.44 21.06
CA THR A 106 7.11 14.20 21.87
C THR A 106 5.84 14.10 21.02
N ILE A 107 4.83 13.40 21.56
CA ILE A 107 3.49 13.36 20.97
C ILE A 107 2.90 14.76 20.86
N ALA A 108 3.16 15.63 21.85
CA ALA A 108 2.67 17.00 21.85
C ALA A 108 3.22 17.83 20.68
N GLU A 109 4.51 17.67 20.35
CA GLU A 109 5.13 18.27 19.16
C GLU A 109 4.52 17.72 17.87
N GLY A 110 4.31 16.41 17.77
CA GLY A 110 3.67 15.80 16.59
C GLY A 110 2.23 16.31 16.38
N ARG A 111 1.45 16.42 17.45
CA ARG A 111 0.11 17.02 17.42
C ARG A 111 0.16 18.50 17.05
N ALA A 112 1.16 19.24 17.54
CA ALA A 112 1.36 20.64 17.17
C ALA A 112 1.69 20.80 15.69
N TRP A 113 2.55 19.94 15.15
CA TRP A 113 2.83 19.88 13.72
C TRP A 113 1.57 19.60 12.91
N PHE A 114 0.75 18.62 13.32
CA PHE A 114 -0.48 18.27 12.61
C PHE A 114 -1.45 19.47 12.52
N ARG A 115 -1.61 20.22 13.62
CA ARG A 115 -2.43 21.44 13.66
C ARG A 115 -1.95 22.55 12.74
N GLN A 116 -0.65 22.59 12.40
CA GLN A 116 -0.07 23.58 11.48
C GLN A 116 -0.24 23.18 10.01
N HIS A 117 -0.60 21.93 9.72
CA HIS A 117 -0.82 21.43 8.37
C HIS A 117 -2.27 20.94 8.17
N PRO A 118 -3.30 21.73 8.54
CA PRO A 118 -4.67 21.23 8.55
C PRO A 118 -5.19 21.06 7.13
N LYS A 119 -5.56 19.83 6.78
CA LYS A 119 -6.32 19.49 5.57
C LYS A 119 -7.75 19.08 5.95
N GLY A 120 -8.47 20.00 6.59
CA GLY A 120 -9.81 19.72 7.15
C GLY A 120 -9.82 18.72 8.32
N GLY A 121 -8.65 18.43 8.91
CA GLY A 121 -8.49 17.39 9.93
C GLY A 121 -8.44 15.97 9.36
N HIS A 122 -8.32 15.81 8.04
CA HIS A 122 -8.15 14.51 7.39
C HIS A 122 -6.68 14.11 7.39
N ALA A 123 -6.35 12.95 7.93
CA ALA A 123 -5.02 12.36 7.90
C ALA A 123 -4.96 11.19 6.90
N LEU A 124 -3.92 11.16 6.07
CA LEU A 124 -3.56 9.97 5.28
C LEU A 124 -2.41 9.26 5.98
N VAL A 125 -2.63 8.01 6.41
CA VAL A 125 -1.57 7.13 6.92
C VAL A 125 -1.14 6.17 5.83
N PHE A 126 0.07 6.33 5.31
CA PHE A 126 0.65 5.43 4.32
C PHE A 126 1.58 4.40 4.97
N ILE A 127 1.46 3.14 4.54
CA ILE A 127 2.26 2.01 5.02
C ILE A 127 2.89 1.32 3.81
N HIS A 128 4.23 1.36 3.73
CA HIS A 128 4.98 0.82 2.60
C HIS A 128 4.97 -0.73 2.55
N GLY A 129 5.37 -1.26 1.40
CA GLY A 129 5.47 -2.69 1.11
C GLY A 129 6.82 -3.31 1.44
N PHE A 130 7.00 -4.54 0.96
CA PHE A 130 8.26 -5.28 1.05
C PHE A 130 9.37 -4.63 0.21
N ASN A 131 10.63 -4.82 0.61
CA ASN A 131 11.79 -4.41 -0.18
C ASN A 131 11.88 -2.89 -0.39
N ASN A 132 11.65 -2.13 0.68
CA ASN A 132 11.77 -0.67 0.70
C ASN A 132 12.77 -0.19 1.76
N THR A 133 13.60 0.77 1.38
CA THR A 133 14.39 1.58 2.33
C THR A 133 13.49 2.63 3.01
N TYR A 134 14.07 3.41 3.93
CA TYR A 134 13.35 4.52 4.57
C TYR A 134 13.02 5.61 3.53
N GLU A 135 14.01 6.00 2.75
CA GLU A 135 13.93 7.02 1.70
C GLU A 135 12.96 6.63 0.57
N ASP A 136 12.92 5.35 0.17
CA ASP A 136 11.92 4.85 -0.79
C ASP A 136 10.50 5.19 -0.33
N SER A 137 10.24 4.95 0.96
CA SER A 137 8.92 5.11 1.57
C SER A 137 8.54 6.59 1.68
N VAL A 138 9.50 7.44 2.05
CA VAL A 138 9.32 8.91 2.11
C VAL A 138 9.02 9.47 0.73
N PHE A 139 9.84 9.16 -0.28
CA PHE A 139 9.65 9.70 -1.62
C PHE A 139 8.38 9.16 -2.27
N ARG A 140 8.02 7.90 -1.99
CA ARG A 140 6.77 7.32 -2.48
C ARG A 140 5.54 8.03 -1.91
N LEU A 141 5.49 8.32 -0.61
CA LEU A 141 4.38 9.09 -0.04
C LEU A 141 4.34 10.51 -0.62
N ALA A 142 5.49 11.18 -0.74
CA ALA A 142 5.58 12.51 -1.33
C ALA A 142 5.00 12.52 -2.75
N GLN A 143 5.34 11.52 -3.56
CA GLN A 143 4.82 11.33 -4.92
C GLN A 143 3.31 11.12 -4.93
N ILE A 144 2.78 10.23 -4.08
CA ILE A 144 1.34 9.93 -4.01
C ILE A 144 0.54 11.17 -3.62
N VAL A 145 0.99 11.91 -2.60
CA VAL A 145 0.32 13.14 -2.12
C VAL A 145 0.30 14.19 -3.22
N HIS A 146 1.45 14.43 -3.86
CA HIS A 146 1.57 15.42 -4.93
C HIS A 146 0.71 15.08 -6.14
N ASP A 147 0.78 13.84 -6.62
CA ASP A 147 0.17 13.43 -7.90
C ASP A 147 -1.33 13.22 -7.79
N SER A 148 -1.83 12.87 -6.62
CA SER A 148 -3.27 12.67 -6.39
C SER A 148 -4.03 13.98 -6.17
N GLY A 149 -3.33 15.07 -5.81
CA GLY A 149 -3.95 16.32 -5.40
C GLY A 149 -4.80 16.22 -4.12
N MET A 150 -4.63 15.14 -3.34
CA MET A 150 -5.45 14.87 -2.16
C MET A 150 -5.36 15.98 -1.12
N GLN A 151 -6.47 16.24 -0.44
CA GLN A 151 -6.53 17.17 0.70
C GLN A 151 -6.52 16.39 2.02
N ALA A 152 -5.40 15.73 2.30
CA ALA A 152 -5.16 15.03 3.56
C ALA A 152 -3.74 15.33 4.08
N THR A 153 -3.59 15.45 5.40
CA THR A 153 -2.31 15.66 6.08
C THR A 153 -1.49 14.35 6.02
N PRO A 154 -0.31 14.33 5.38
CA PRO A 154 0.44 13.09 5.17
C PRO A 154 1.13 12.59 6.43
N VAL A 155 0.90 11.32 6.75
CA VAL A 155 1.58 10.57 7.80
C VAL A 155 2.11 9.28 7.19
N LEU A 156 3.41 9.06 7.29
CA LEU A 156 4.07 7.82 6.88
C LEU A 156 4.29 6.94 8.12
N PHE A 157 3.95 5.67 8.03
CA PHE A 157 4.43 4.65 8.96
C PHE A 157 5.43 3.74 8.25
N THR A 158 6.69 3.75 8.68
CA THR A 158 7.73 2.85 8.15
C THR A 158 8.08 1.75 9.14
N TRP A 159 8.26 0.54 8.63
CA TRP A 159 8.63 -0.65 9.40
C TRP A 159 9.95 -1.23 8.88
N PRO A 160 10.67 -2.06 9.65
CA PRO A 160 12.01 -2.52 9.30
C PRO A 160 12.00 -3.52 8.13
N SER A 161 12.14 -2.97 6.92
CA SER A 161 12.44 -3.73 5.70
C SER A 161 13.93 -3.57 5.40
N ARG A 162 14.61 -4.69 5.14
CA ARG A 162 16.02 -4.70 4.73
C ARG A 162 16.25 -4.27 3.29
N ALA A 163 15.19 -4.03 2.52
CA ALA A 163 15.30 -3.68 1.10
C ALA A 163 16.06 -4.75 0.28
N GLU A 164 15.91 -6.01 0.68
CA GLU A 164 16.52 -7.16 0.00
C GLU A 164 15.49 -8.25 -0.28
N VAL A 165 15.45 -8.74 -1.52
CA VAL A 165 14.54 -9.83 -1.93
C VAL A 165 14.73 -11.09 -1.08
N VAL A 166 15.97 -11.41 -0.72
CA VAL A 166 16.31 -12.59 0.11
C VAL A 166 15.91 -12.43 1.58
N ALA A 167 15.59 -11.22 2.03
CA ALA A 167 15.18 -10.92 3.40
C ALA A 167 13.66 -11.03 3.63
N TYR A 168 12.90 -11.61 2.69
CA TYR A 168 11.43 -11.73 2.78
C TYR A 168 10.91 -12.23 4.14
N GLN A 169 11.51 -13.28 4.70
CA GLN A 169 11.08 -13.79 6.00
C GLN A 169 11.39 -12.82 7.15
N TYR A 170 12.54 -12.15 7.11
CA TYR A 170 12.88 -11.13 8.09
C TYR A 170 11.87 -9.98 8.05
N ASP A 171 11.59 -9.47 6.85
CA ASP A 171 10.65 -8.38 6.61
C ASP A 171 9.25 -8.75 7.10
N LYS A 172 8.79 -9.98 6.80
CA LYS A 172 7.51 -10.49 7.31
C LYS A 172 7.47 -10.50 8.84
N GLU A 173 8.51 -11.00 9.52
CA GLU A 173 8.58 -10.94 10.99
C GLU A 173 8.67 -9.50 11.51
N SER A 174 9.31 -8.60 10.76
CA SER A 174 9.42 -7.17 11.10
C SER A 174 8.09 -6.43 10.96
N THR A 175 7.19 -6.85 10.07
CA THR A 175 5.81 -6.36 10.08
C THR A 175 5.12 -6.76 11.38
N ASN A 176 5.16 -8.05 11.75
CA ASN A 176 4.56 -8.52 13.01
C ASN A 176 5.15 -7.81 14.24
N TYR A 177 6.47 -7.55 14.23
CA TYR A 177 7.15 -6.75 15.26
C TYR A 177 6.57 -5.33 15.40
N SER A 178 6.19 -4.72 14.27
CA SER A 178 5.75 -3.32 14.20
C SER A 178 4.25 -3.11 14.48
N ARG A 179 3.44 -4.17 14.58
CA ARG A 179 1.97 -4.08 14.70
C ARG A 179 1.49 -3.21 15.87
N THR A 180 2.12 -3.35 17.04
CA THR A 180 1.75 -2.60 18.22
C THR A 180 2.12 -1.12 18.09
N ALA A 181 3.24 -0.82 17.44
CA ALA A 181 3.65 0.57 17.21
C ALA A 181 2.74 1.26 16.18
N LEU A 182 2.30 0.54 15.13
CA LEU A 182 1.32 1.10 14.19
C LEU A 182 -0.03 1.36 14.86
N GLU A 183 -0.54 0.41 15.66
CA GLU A 183 -1.74 0.65 16.47
C GLU A 183 -1.58 1.88 17.37
N GLN A 184 -0.47 2.00 18.10
CA GLN A 184 -0.21 3.14 18.97
C GLN A 184 -0.16 4.47 18.19
N ALA A 185 0.43 4.48 17.00
CA ALA A 185 0.44 5.65 16.13
C ALA A 185 -0.98 6.04 15.69
N LEU A 186 -1.78 5.06 15.27
CA LEU A 186 -3.18 5.27 14.87
C LEU A 186 -4.05 5.75 16.04
N ARG A 187 -3.89 5.18 17.24
CA ARG A 187 -4.57 5.63 18.46
C ARG A 187 -4.17 7.06 18.82
N THR A 188 -2.86 7.36 18.81
CA THR A 188 -2.34 8.71 19.10
C THR A 188 -2.94 9.77 18.18
N LEU A 189 -3.08 9.43 16.90
CA LEU A 189 -3.70 10.27 15.88
C LEU A 189 -5.21 10.39 16.10
N ALA A 190 -5.91 9.28 16.35
CA ALA A 190 -7.35 9.28 16.61
C ALA A 190 -7.74 10.04 17.89
N ASP A 191 -6.86 10.06 18.90
CA ASP A 191 -7.08 10.78 20.15
C ASP A 191 -6.88 12.30 20.02
N ASP A 192 -6.28 12.79 18.93
CA ASP A 192 -6.16 14.23 18.70
C ASP A 192 -7.53 14.82 18.27
N PRO A 193 -8.07 15.82 18.97
CA PRO A 193 -9.34 16.46 18.60
C PRO A 193 -9.29 17.18 17.24
N ASN A 194 -8.11 17.52 16.71
CA ASN A 194 -7.94 18.16 15.40
C ASN A 194 -7.97 17.17 14.25
N VAL A 195 -7.80 15.87 14.54
CA VAL A 195 -8.02 14.79 13.56
C VAL A 195 -9.50 14.44 13.56
N LYS A 196 -10.11 14.53 12.38
CA LYS A 196 -11.53 14.26 12.14
C LYS A 196 -11.75 12.99 11.33
N ASP A 197 -10.81 12.69 10.42
CA ASP A 197 -10.84 11.51 9.55
C ASP A 197 -9.44 10.93 9.43
N ILE A 198 -9.32 9.62 9.45
CA ILE A 198 -8.10 8.88 9.14
C ILE A 198 -8.41 7.93 7.99
N THR A 199 -7.64 8.06 6.92
CA THR A 199 -7.58 7.07 5.86
C THR A 199 -6.25 6.34 5.88
N ILE A 200 -6.29 5.01 5.84
CA ILE A 200 -5.11 4.17 5.75
C ILE A 200 -4.92 3.75 4.29
N LEU A 201 -3.73 3.95 3.74
CA LEU A 201 -3.29 3.41 2.45
C LEU A 201 -2.09 2.49 2.69
N ALA A 202 -2.30 1.19 2.56
CA ALA A 202 -1.26 0.19 2.74
C ALA A 202 -0.95 -0.52 1.43
N HIS A 203 0.33 -0.80 1.16
CA HIS A 203 0.77 -1.49 -0.06
C HIS A 203 1.42 -2.83 0.25
N SER A 204 1.14 -3.86 -0.56
CA SER A 204 1.84 -5.14 -0.53
C SER A 204 1.87 -5.76 0.88
N MET A 205 3.04 -6.16 1.39
CA MET A 205 3.24 -6.67 2.74
C MET A 205 2.85 -5.66 3.84
N GLY A 206 2.82 -4.35 3.55
CA GLY A 206 2.27 -3.35 4.46
C GLY A 206 0.77 -3.53 4.73
N THR A 207 0.03 -4.18 3.83
CA THR A 207 -1.39 -4.52 4.05
C THR A 207 -1.58 -5.57 5.15
N TRP A 208 -0.65 -6.52 5.27
CA TRP A 208 -0.60 -7.47 6.38
C TRP A 208 -0.45 -6.73 7.70
N LEU A 209 0.53 -5.82 7.78
CA LEU A 209 0.77 -4.99 8.97
C LEU A 209 -0.46 -4.16 9.34
N ALA A 210 -1.09 -3.51 8.36
CA ALA A 210 -2.30 -2.72 8.57
C ALA A 210 -3.42 -3.58 9.16
N MET A 211 -3.71 -4.74 8.55
CA MET A 211 -4.76 -5.63 9.01
C MET A 211 -4.50 -6.22 10.40
N GLU A 212 -3.27 -6.64 10.69
CA GLU A 212 -2.91 -7.13 12.03
C GLU A 212 -3.07 -6.05 13.11
N SER A 213 -2.72 -4.80 12.79
CA SER A 213 -2.84 -3.69 13.73
C SER A 213 -4.31 -3.31 13.98
N LEU A 214 -5.13 -3.27 12.91
CA LEU A 214 -6.57 -2.99 13.03
C LEU A 214 -7.32 -4.13 13.72
N ARG A 215 -6.95 -5.39 13.45
CA ARG A 215 -7.44 -6.56 14.19
C ARG A 215 -7.08 -6.47 15.67
N GLN A 216 -5.85 -6.07 16.00
CA GLN A 216 -5.43 -5.88 17.40
C GLN A 216 -6.29 -4.83 18.10
N MET A 217 -6.67 -3.74 17.41
CA MET A 217 -7.64 -2.77 17.93
C MET A 217 -9.03 -3.38 18.11
N GLY A 218 -9.55 -4.10 17.11
CA GLY A 218 -10.86 -4.76 17.16
C GLY A 218 -10.97 -5.76 18.31
N ILE A 219 -9.93 -6.54 18.58
CA ILE A 219 -9.87 -7.48 19.71
C ILE A 219 -9.88 -6.76 21.06
N ARG A 220 -9.18 -5.62 21.16
CA ARG A 220 -9.05 -4.87 22.42
C ARG A 220 -10.27 -4.04 22.74
N ASP A 221 -10.85 -3.40 21.73
CA ASP A 221 -11.89 -2.38 21.90
C ASP A 221 -13.27 -2.86 21.43
N GLY A 222 -13.36 -4.06 20.84
CA GLY A 222 -14.59 -4.60 20.23
C GLY A 222 -14.90 -4.01 18.84
N HIS A 223 -14.20 -2.95 18.42
CA HIS A 223 -14.26 -2.37 17.08
C HIS A 223 -13.00 -1.55 16.75
N VAL A 224 -12.81 -1.20 15.47
CA VAL A 224 -11.79 -0.21 15.05
C VAL A 224 -12.26 1.20 15.41
N ASN A 225 -11.34 2.10 15.82
CA ASN A 225 -11.69 3.48 16.16
C ASN A 225 -12.50 4.17 15.05
N ALA A 226 -13.59 4.84 15.41
CA ALA A 226 -14.54 5.41 14.47
C ALA A 226 -13.93 6.46 13.51
N LYS A 227 -12.85 7.15 13.90
CA LYS A 227 -12.17 8.11 12.99
C LYS A 227 -11.45 7.42 11.84
N ILE A 228 -11.14 6.13 11.93
CA ILE A 228 -10.56 5.34 10.84
C ILE A 228 -11.71 4.95 9.90
N HIS A 229 -12.09 5.86 9.00
CA HIS A 229 -13.25 5.67 8.14
C HIS A 229 -12.93 4.85 6.88
N ASN A 230 -11.71 4.97 6.33
CA ASN A 230 -11.34 4.34 5.07
C ASN A 230 -10.04 3.53 5.22
N VAL A 231 -10.05 2.31 4.69
CA VAL A 231 -8.86 1.45 4.58
C VAL A 231 -8.71 1.01 3.13
N ILE A 232 -7.60 1.42 2.52
CA ILE A 232 -7.24 1.11 1.14
C ILE A 232 -6.05 0.14 1.18
N LEU A 233 -6.26 -1.08 0.66
CA LEU A 233 -5.25 -2.10 0.52
C LEU A 233 -4.85 -2.22 -0.96
N ALA A 234 -3.62 -1.85 -1.29
CA ALA A 234 -3.10 -1.92 -2.64
C ALA A 234 -2.22 -3.16 -2.85
N SER A 235 -2.58 -3.98 -3.84
CA SER A 235 -1.92 -5.25 -4.16
C SER A 235 -1.61 -6.09 -2.91
N PRO A 236 -2.61 -6.38 -2.06
CA PRO A 236 -2.35 -6.90 -0.72
C PRO A 236 -1.69 -8.28 -0.75
N ASP A 237 -0.52 -8.36 -0.10
CA ASP A 237 0.20 -9.61 0.12
C ASP A 237 -0.27 -10.30 1.40
N ILE A 238 -1.56 -10.64 1.42
CA ILE A 238 -2.21 -11.37 2.50
C ILE A 238 -2.92 -12.59 1.94
N ASP A 239 -2.88 -13.68 2.69
CA ASP A 239 -3.71 -14.84 2.42
C ASP A 239 -5.20 -14.50 2.55
N ILE A 240 -6.03 -14.97 1.63
CA ILE A 240 -7.46 -14.60 1.62
C ILE A 240 -8.23 -15.13 2.84
N ASP A 241 -7.91 -16.33 3.33
CA ASP A 241 -8.58 -16.92 4.49
C ASP A 241 -8.16 -16.21 5.78
N VAL A 242 -6.88 -15.83 5.87
CA VAL A 242 -6.39 -14.99 6.95
C VAL A 242 -7.08 -13.62 6.93
N PHE A 243 -7.16 -12.97 5.76
CA PHE A 243 -7.88 -11.71 5.63
C PHE A 243 -9.34 -11.82 6.08
N ALA A 244 -10.04 -12.87 5.67
CA ALA A 244 -11.43 -13.08 6.05
C ALA A 244 -11.61 -13.19 7.57
N LYS A 245 -10.74 -13.94 8.25
CA LYS A 245 -10.75 -14.03 9.72
C LYS A 245 -10.47 -12.68 10.38
N GLN A 246 -9.40 -12.00 9.96
CA GLN A 246 -9.05 -10.68 10.48
C GLN A 246 -10.17 -9.66 10.28
N TYR A 247 -10.83 -9.69 9.12
CA TYR A 247 -11.93 -8.79 8.76
C TYR A 247 -13.13 -8.95 9.71
N VAL A 248 -13.46 -10.18 10.09
CA VAL A 248 -14.51 -10.46 11.09
C VAL A 248 -14.10 -9.93 12.46
N GLU A 249 -12.85 -10.19 12.87
CA GLU A 249 -12.27 -9.80 14.15
C GLU A 249 -12.06 -8.28 14.32
N LEU A 250 -12.21 -7.48 13.26
CA LEU A 250 -12.26 -6.02 13.35
C LEU A 250 -13.41 -5.51 14.24
N GLY A 251 -14.45 -6.32 14.44
CA GLY A 251 -15.66 -5.91 15.16
C GLY A 251 -16.54 -4.95 14.35
N ALA A 252 -17.70 -4.56 14.90
CA ALA A 252 -18.62 -3.63 14.25
C ALA A 252 -18.79 -2.35 15.10
N PRO A 253 -18.88 -1.15 14.49
CA PRO A 253 -18.83 -0.87 13.05
C PRO A 253 -17.42 -1.05 12.45
N ARG A 254 -17.36 -1.37 11.14
CA ARG A 254 -16.11 -1.54 10.39
C ARG A 254 -15.78 -0.30 9.54
N PRO A 255 -14.50 0.02 9.31
CA PRO A 255 -14.09 0.97 8.28
C PRO A 255 -14.57 0.53 6.88
N LYS A 256 -14.68 1.48 5.94
CA LYS A 256 -14.92 1.17 4.53
C LYS A 256 -13.64 0.64 3.89
N PHE A 257 -13.69 -0.59 3.36
CA PHE A 257 -12.55 -1.21 2.70
C PHE A 257 -12.56 -1.01 1.18
N THR A 258 -11.38 -0.69 0.65
CA THR A 258 -11.08 -0.68 -0.79
C THR A 258 -9.88 -1.56 -1.04
N ILE A 259 -9.98 -2.48 -1.99
CA ILE A 259 -8.90 -3.38 -2.35
C ILE A 259 -8.57 -3.18 -3.81
N PHE A 260 -7.35 -2.72 -4.10
CA PHE A 260 -6.81 -2.75 -5.45
C PHE A 260 -6.10 -4.09 -5.66
N MET A 261 -6.48 -4.81 -6.70
CA MET A 261 -5.98 -6.14 -7.02
C MET A 261 -5.57 -6.23 -8.49
N SER A 262 -4.67 -7.15 -8.81
CA SER A 262 -4.19 -7.39 -10.16
C SER A 262 -3.84 -8.87 -10.31
N GLN A 263 -4.52 -9.57 -11.21
CA GLN A 263 -4.34 -11.02 -11.41
C GLN A 263 -2.99 -11.35 -12.07
N ASP A 264 -2.41 -10.38 -12.80
CA ASP A 264 -1.12 -10.46 -13.48
C ASP A 264 0.06 -9.92 -12.62
N ASP A 265 -0.14 -9.78 -11.31
CA ASP A 265 0.88 -9.33 -10.36
C ASP A 265 1.94 -10.42 -10.13
N LYS A 266 3.15 -10.17 -10.63
CA LYS A 266 4.26 -11.12 -10.57
C LYS A 266 4.92 -11.17 -9.20
N ALA A 267 4.90 -10.06 -8.44
CA ALA A 267 5.46 -10.05 -7.08
C ALA A 267 4.61 -10.93 -6.15
N LEU A 268 3.28 -10.84 -6.26
CA LEU A 268 2.39 -11.74 -5.55
C LEU A 268 2.55 -13.19 -6.01
N ALA A 269 2.81 -13.46 -7.29
CA ALA A 269 3.12 -14.82 -7.74
C ALA A 269 4.37 -15.41 -7.06
N VAL A 270 5.41 -14.60 -6.85
CA VAL A 270 6.61 -15.00 -6.08
C VAL A 270 6.27 -15.21 -4.61
N SER A 271 5.53 -14.30 -3.98
CA SER A 271 5.11 -14.44 -2.58
C SER A 271 4.27 -15.70 -2.34
N ARG A 272 3.36 -16.02 -3.27
CA ARG A 272 2.58 -17.28 -3.29
C ARG A 272 3.51 -18.49 -3.32
N PHE A 273 4.54 -18.48 -4.17
CA PHE A 273 5.49 -19.59 -4.23
C PHE A 273 6.22 -19.78 -2.89
N ILE A 274 6.72 -18.70 -2.29
CA ILE A 274 7.43 -18.74 -1.01
C ILE A 274 6.52 -19.20 0.13
N SER A 275 5.25 -18.81 0.11
CA SER A 275 4.30 -19.10 1.19
C SER A 275 3.50 -20.38 1.01
N GLY A 276 3.91 -21.30 0.13
CA GLY A 276 3.26 -22.61 0.00
C GLY A 276 2.07 -22.67 -0.96
N ARG A 277 2.03 -21.78 -1.98
CA ARG A 277 1.04 -21.69 -3.06
C ARG A 277 -0.38 -21.30 -2.64
N VAL A 278 -0.52 -20.59 -1.52
CA VAL A 278 -1.83 -20.10 -1.08
C VAL A 278 -2.34 -18.95 -1.96
N SER A 279 -3.64 -18.66 -1.91
CA SER A 279 -4.24 -17.59 -2.72
C SER A 279 -4.05 -16.25 -2.01
N ARG A 280 -3.48 -15.27 -2.72
CA ARG A 280 -3.32 -13.91 -2.18
C ARG A 280 -4.53 -13.06 -2.52
N LEU A 281 -4.99 -12.28 -1.55
CA LEU A 281 -6.09 -11.33 -1.71
C LEU A 281 -5.85 -10.38 -2.89
N GLY A 282 -4.61 -9.95 -3.11
CA GLY A 282 -4.28 -9.04 -4.21
C GLY A 282 -4.28 -9.68 -5.60
N ALA A 283 -4.37 -11.00 -5.70
CA ALA A 283 -4.30 -11.76 -6.95
C ALA A 283 -5.60 -12.51 -7.29
N ILE A 284 -6.69 -12.30 -6.54
CA ILE A 284 -8.00 -12.89 -6.86
C ILE A 284 -8.65 -12.17 -8.05
N ASN A 285 -9.57 -12.86 -8.74
CA ASN A 285 -10.50 -12.20 -9.65
C ASN A 285 -11.73 -11.74 -8.86
N PRO A 286 -11.98 -10.42 -8.70
CA PRO A 286 -13.09 -9.96 -7.88
C PRO A 286 -14.44 -10.19 -8.57
N THR A 287 -14.46 -10.35 -9.90
CA THR A 287 -15.68 -10.46 -10.71
C THR A 287 -16.23 -11.87 -10.81
N GLU A 288 -15.49 -12.86 -10.32
CA GLU A 288 -15.87 -14.27 -10.37
C GLU A 288 -16.37 -14.77 -9.00
N GLU A 289 -17.29 -15.74 -9.02
CA GLU A 289 -17.72 -16.43 -7.82
C GLU A 289 -16.63 -17.40 -7.31
N PRO A 290 -16.48 -17.58 -6.00
CA PRO A 290 -17.31 -17.03 -4.92
C PRO A 290 -16.92 -15.61 -4.48
N TYR A 291 -15.86 -15.01 -5.05
CA TYR A 291 -15.26 -13.79 -4.52
C TYR A 291 -16.18 -12.58 -4.68
N ARG A 292 -16.85 -12.46 -5.83
CA ARG A 292 -17.79 -11.37 -6.12
C ARG A 292 -18.84 -11.22 -5.02
N SER A 293 -19.64 -12.26 -4.79
CA SER A 293 -20.71 -12.23 -3.79
C SER A 293 -20.18 -12.05 -2.36
N LYS A 294 -19.02 -12.64 -2.03
CA LYS A 294 -18.41 -12.51 -0.69
C LYS A 294 -17.92 -11.09 -0.41
N LEU A 295 -17.25 -10.45 -1.37
CA LEU A 295 -16.82 -9.05 -1.27
C LEU A 295 -18.03 -8.11 -1.20
N GLU A 296 -19.04 -8.34 -2.04
CA GLU A 296 -20.27 -7.56 -2.05
C GLU A 296 -20.99 -7.60 -0.70
N LYS A 297 -21.21 -8.81 -0.17
CA LYS A 297 -21.85 -9.05 1.12
C LYS A 297 -21.05 -8.47 2.29
N ALA A 298 -19.73 -8.49 2.20
CA ALA A 298 -18.85 -7.93 3.22
C ALA A 298 -18.81 -6.39 3.21
N GLY A 299 -19.40 -5.72 2.20
CA GLY A 299 -19.33 -4.27 2.06
C GLY A 299 -17.96 -3.78 1.57
N ILE A 300 -17.17 -4.65 0.93
CA ILE A 300 -15.81 -4.35 0.48
C ILE A 300 -15.87 -3.89 -0.98
N THR A 301 -15.25 -2.74 -1.29
CA THR A 301 -15.03 -2.34 -2.68
C THR A 301 -13.76 -2.99 -3.21
N ALA A 302 -13.84 -3.75 -4.30
CA ALA A 302 -12.68 -4.32 -4.99
C ALA A 302 -12.52 -3.66 -6.36
N ILE A 303 -11.29 -3.30 -6.72
CA ILE A 303 -10.93 -2.65 -7.97
C ILE A 303 -9.85 -3.50 -8.64
N ASP A 304 -10.17 -4.06 -9.80
CA ASP A 304 -9.28 -4.86 -10.63
C ASP A 304 -8.47 -3.95 -11.57
N LEU A 305 -7.15 -4.00 -11.40
CA LEU A 305 -6.13 -3.28 -12.16
C LEU A 305 -5.41 -4.18 -13.18
N THR A 306 -5.88 -5.40 -13.42
CA THR A 306 -5.22 -6.37 -14.32
C THR A 306 -4.96 -5.78 -15.70
N LYS A 307 -5.89 -5.01 -16.26
CA LYS A 307 -5.73 -4.39 -17.59
C LYS A 307 -5.08 -3.00 -17.57
N VAL A 308 -4.75 -2.48 -16.38
CA VAL A 308 -4.02 -1.21 -16.24
C VAL A 308 -2.55 -1.45 -16.52
N LYS A 309 -1.97 -0.59 -17.37
CA LYS A 309 -0.53 -0.62 -17.67
C LYS A 309 0.23 0.19 -16.63
N ALA A 310 1.32 -0.36 -16.12
CA ALA A 310 2.31 0.36 -15.34
C ALA A 310 3.70 0.19 -15.96
N LYS A 311 4.67 0.98 -15.48
CA LYS A 311 6.05 0.89 -15.95
C LYS A 311 6.80 -0.23 -15.23
N ASP A 312 6.39 -0.56 -14.01
CA ASP A 312 6.99 -1.64 -13.26
C ASP A 312 6.86 -2.99 -13.96
N SER A 313 7.98 -3.72 -14.03
CA SER A 313 8.03 -5.03 -14.70
C SER A 313 7.26 -6.13 -13.95
N LEU A 314 6.93 -5.85 -12.68
CA LEU A 314 6.26 -6.76 -11.74
C LEU A 314 4.74 -6.60 -11.70
N ASN A 315 4.16 -5.55 -12.29
CA ASN A 315 2.73 -5.23 -12.22
C ASN A 315 2.18 -5.06 -10.78
N HIS A 316 3.05 -4.74 -9.82
CA HIS A 316 2.79 -4.68 -8.38
C HIS A 316 2.60 -3.25 -7.86
N GLY A 317 3.16 -2.27 -8.58
CA GLY A 317 3.11 -0.83 -8.27
C GLY A 317 2.00 -0.05 -8.98
N LYS A 318 1.10 -0.73 -9.73
CA LYS A 318 0.07 -0.10 -10.58
C LYS A 318 -0.73 1.00 -9.87
N PHE A 319 -1.03 0.83 -8.58
CA PHE A 319 -1.80 1.80 -7.79
C PHE A 319 -1.14 3.18 -7.64
N ALA A 320 0.20 3.23 -7.64
CA ALA A 320 0.97 4.47 -7.45
C ALA A 320 1.65 4.95 -8.74
N GLU A 321 1.82 4.07 -9.73
CA GLU A 321 2.49 4.39 -11.00
C GLU A 321 1.55 4.77 -12.13
N SER A 322 0.27 4.38 -12.07
CA SER A 322 -0.75 4.84 -13.00
C SER A 322 -1.29 6.19 -12.54
N PRO A 323 -1.15 7.27 -13.34
CA PRO A 323 -1.74 8.56 -13.04
C PRO A 323 -3.25 8.48 -12.79
N GLU A 324 -3.94 7.62 -13.54
CA GLU A 324 -5.39 7.42 -13.43
C GLU A 324 -5.76 6.84 -12.06
N ILE A 325 -5.00 5.86 -11.55
CA ILE A 325 -5.28 5.26 -10.23
C ILE A 325 -4.90 6.21 -9.09
N VAL A 326 -3.79 6.94 -9.21
CA VAL A 326 -3.39 7.94 -8.22
C VAL A 326 -4.43 9.05 -8.10
N GLN A 327 -4.97 9.52 -9.23
CA GLN A 327 -6.07 10.48 -9.24
C GLN A 327 -7.35 9.89 -8.63
N LEU A 328 -7.67 8.63 -8.91
CA LEU A 328 -8.81 7.95 -8.33
C LEU A 328 -8.70 7.81 -6.80
N ILE A 329 -7.51 7.53 -6.27
CA ILE A 329 -7.24 7.55 -4.83
C ILE A 329 -7.49 8.97 -4.28
N GLY A 330 -6.97 10.00 -4.94
CA GLY A 330 -7.19 11.40 -4.55
C GLY A 330 -8.68 11.78 -4.52
N GLN A 331 -9.44 11.44 -5.57
CA GLN A 331 -10.87 11.70 -5.65
C GLN A 331 -11.66 10.98 -4.56
N ARG A 332 -11.29 9.73 -4.23
CA ARG A 332 -11.93 8.98 -3.16
C ARG A 332 -11.69 9.62 -1.79
N LEU A 333 -10.46 10.07 -1.53
CA LEU A 333 -10.11 10.78 -0.30
C LEU A 333 -10.86 12.10 -0.17
N MET A 334 -11.05 12.84 -1.27
CA MET A 334 -11.75 14.14 -1.25
C MET A 334 -13.26 14.02 -1.11
N THR A 335 -13.89 13.00 -1.70
CA THR A 335 -15.36 12.90 -1.73
C THR A 335 -15.93 12.08 -0.59
N GLY A 336 -15.15 11.21 0.07
CA GLY A 336 -15.61 10.33 1.16
C GLY A 336 -16.69 9.32 0.75
N GLN A 337 -17.05 9.29 -0.53
CA GLN A 337 -18.11 8.46 -1.11
C GLN A 337 -17.53 7.25 -1.83
N PRO A 338 -18.24 6.11 -1.85
CA PRO A 338 -17.98 5.05 -2.81
C PRO A 338 -18.09 5.61 -4.24
N LEU A 339 -17.33 5.05 -5.20
CA LEU A 339 -17.25 5.50 -6.59
C LEU A 339 -18.57 5.38 -7.39
N THR A 340 -19.71 5.13 -6.74
CA THR A 340 -20.99 4.83 -7.36
C THR A 340 -21.78 6.06 -7.80
N ASP A 341 -21.55 7.24 -7.21
CA ASP A 341 -22.43 8.40 -7.44
C ASP A 341 -21.85 9.48 -8.36
N SER A 342 -20.59 9.32 -8.77
CA SER A 342 -19.96 10.20 -9.75
C SER A 342 -19.79 9.44 -11.04
N LYS A 343 -20.18 10.04 -12.17
CA LYS A 343 -19.80 9.64 -13.54
C LYS A 343 -18.28 9.74 -13.73
N VAL A 344 -17.50 9.06 -12.90
CA VAL A 344 -16.08 8.83 -13.15
C VAL A 344 -16.07 7.71 -14.17
N THR A 345 -15.86 8.08 -15.42
CA THR A 345 -15.55 7.13 -16.48
C THR A 345 -14.29 6.39 -16.04
N LEU A 346 -14.46 5.22 -15.39
CA LEU A 346 -13.38 4.28 -15.18
C LEU A 346 -12.80 4.02 -16.57
N GLY A 347 -11.56 4.46 -16.80
CA GLY A 347 -10.92 4.36 -18.10
C GLY A 347 -10.90 2.92 -18.61
N GLN A 348 -10.60 2.74 -19.90
CA GLN A 348 -10.46 1.42 -20.51
C GLN A 348 -9.54 0.52 -19.66
N GLY A 349 -10.10 -0.51 -19.02
CA GLY A 349 -9.34 -1.54 -18.31
C GLY A 349 -9.49 -1.60 -16.79
N ILE A 350 -10.27 -0.73 -16.14
CA ILE A 350 -10.55 -0.84 -14.71
C ILE A 350 -11.93 -1.50 -14.51
N THR A 351 -11.98 -2.59 -13.73
CA THR A 351 -13.24 -3.24 -13.35
C THR A 351 -13.43 -3.11 -11.84
N ALA A 352 -14.67 -2.86 -11.38
CA ALA A 352 -14.95 -2.71 -9.95
C ALA A 352 -16.10 -3.61 -9.49
N VAL A 353 -15.95 -4.18 -8.30
CA VAL A 353 -17.01 -4.83 -7.53
C VAL A 353 -17.27 -3.98 -6.29
N VAL A 354 -18.52 -3.59 -6.07
CA VAL A 354 -18.90 -2.65 -5.03
C VAL A 354 -19.72 -3.36 -3.96
N GLY A 355 -19.26 -3.31 -2.72
CA GLY A 355 -20.03 -3.85 -1.59
C GLY A 355 -21.11 -2.90 -1.07
N GLY A 356 -22.33 -3.43 -0.89
CA GLY A 356 -23.51 -2.72 -0.41
C GLY A 356 -24.72 -2.81 -1.37
N THR A 357 -25.94 -2.81 -0.83
CA THR A 357 -27.19 -2.78 -1.60
C THR A 357 -27.43 -1.40 -2.21
N VAL A 358 -26.87 -1.16 -3.40
CA VAL A 358 -27.42 -0.15 -4.32
C VAL A 358 -27.49 -0.76 -5.72
N SER A 359 -28.70 -0.86 -6.22
CA SER A 359 -29.02 -1.30 -7.58
C SER A 359 -28.49 -0.31 -8.61
N THR A 360 -27.41 -0.66 -9.32
CA THR A 360 -27.21 -0.12 -10.68
C THR A 360 -26.51 -1.15 -11.57
N ILE A 361 -27.27 -1.65 -12.54
CA ILE A 361 -26.80 -2.44 -13.67
C ILE A 361 -25.96 -1.54 -14.57
N GLY A 362 -24.77 -2.03 -14.97
CA GLY A 362 -23.89 -1.36 -15.92
C GLY A 362 -22.92 -2.34 -16.55
N THR A 363 -23.44 -3.27 -17.36
CA THR A 363 -22.62 -4.19 -18.16
C THR A 363 -21.96 -3.39 -19.28
N VAL A 364 -20.64 -3.17 -19.21
CA VAL A 364 -19.87 -2.76 -20.40
C VAL A 364 -19.55 -4.03 -21.18
N ALA A 365 -20.34 -4.29 -22.22
CA ALA A 365 -20.05 -5.33 -23.19
C ALA A 365 -18.78 -4.98 -23.96
N ALA A 366 -17.67 -5.66 -23.64
CA ALA A 366 -16.55 -5.76 -24.56
C ALA A 366 -16.85 -6.91 -25.52
N SER A 367 -17.39 -6.61 -26.71
CA SER A 367 -17.51 -7.58 -27.78
C SER A 367 -16.11 -7.97 -28.27
N ALA A 368 -15.57 -9.05 -27.73
CA ALA A 368 -14.40 -9.72 -28.27
C ALA A 368 -14.87 -10.78 -29.28
N VAL A 369 -14.67 -10.51 -30.56
CA VAL A 369 -14.74 -11.56 -31.59
C VAL A 369 -13.47 -12.40 -31.42
N ALA A 370 -13.60 -13.58 -30.81
CA ALA A 370 -12.54 -14.58 -30.78
C ALA A 370 -12.83 -15.63 -31.86
N ALA A 371 -11.94 -15.73 -32.85
CA ALA A 371 -11.90 -16.88 -33.75
C ALA A 371 -11.35 -18.10 -32.98
N PRO A 372 -11.90 -19.32 -33.18
CA PRO A 372 -11.41 -20.49 -32.47
C PRO A 372 -10.10 -20.97 -33.11
N ALA A 373 -9.00 -20.95 -32.36
CA ALA A 373 -7.82 -21.75 -32.65
C ALA A 373 -7.88 -23.00 -31.76
N ILE A 374 -8.14 -24.15 -32.38
CA ILE A 374 -8.06 -25.46 -31.73
C ILE A 374 -6.57 -25.80 -31.63
N ILE A 375 -6.04 -25.81 -30.41
CA ILE A 375 -4.75 -26.45 -30.10
C ILE A 375 -5.08 -27.69 -29.28
N VAL A 376 -4.78 -28.85 -29.87
CA VAL A 376 -4.87 -30.15 -29.23
C VAL A 376 -3.61 -30.34 -28.39
N GLU A 377 -3.73 -30.37 -27.06
CA GLU A 377 -2.68 -30.88 -26.18
C GLU A 377 -3.21 -32.08 -25.38
N GLN A 378 -2.45 -33.18 -25.42
CA GLN A 378 -2.71 -34.42 -24.71
C GLN A 378 -2.58 -34.25 -23.18
N PRO A 379 -3.36 -34.97 -22.37
CA PRO A 379 -3.39 -34.78 -20.92
C PRO A 379 -2.21 -35.48 -20.24
N LEU A 380 -1.34 -34.70 -19.60
CA LEU A 380 -0.49 -35.20 -18.52
C LEU A 380 -1.30 -35.24 -17.23
N ASN A 381 -1.55 -36.45 -16.75
CA ASN A 381 -2.26 -36.77 -15.52
C ASN A 381 -1.68 -36.01 -14.31
N ARG A 382 -2.38 -34.98 -13.84
CA ARG A 382 -2.14 -34.37 -12.52
C ARG A 382 -3.28 -34.76 -11.59
N SER A 383 -2.93 -35.51 -10.55
CA SER A 383 -3.80 -35.82 -9.41
C SER A 383 -4.47 -34.53 -8.88
N LYS A 384 -5.80 -34.48 -8.93
CA LYS A 384 -6.62 -33.43 -8.30
C LYS A 384 -6.46 -33.53 -6.78
N ARG A 385 -5.83 -32.53 -6.16
CA ARG A 385 -6.10 -32.22 -4.75
C ARG A 385 -7.33 -31.30 -4.68
N PRO A 386 -8.22 -31.45 -3.69
CA PRO A 386 -9.42 -30.62 -3.57
C PRO A 386 -9.04 -29.14 -3.39
N SER A 387 -9.80 -28.25 -4.01
CA SER A 387 -9.76 -26.80 -3.82
C SER A 387 -10.29 -26.41 -2.43
N ALA A 388 -9.50 -26.67 -1.39
CA ALA A 388 -9.92 -26.49 0.00
C ALA A 388 -10.23 -25.03 0.42
N GLY A 389 -9.69 -24.03 -0.27
CA GLY A 389 -9.80 -22.62 0.15
C GLY A 389 -11.16 -21.95 -0.11
N VAL A 390 -11.94 -22.42 -1.10
CA VAL A 390 -13.23 -21.77 -1.45
C VAL A 390 -14.33 -22.12 -0.44
N ASP A 391 -14.42 -23.39 -0.06
CA ASP A 391 -15.42 -23.89 0.89
C ASP A 391 -15.19 -23.35 2.32
N GLN A 392 -13.92 -23.15 2.72
CA GLN A 392 -13.56 -22.63 4.04
C GLN A 392 -13.82 -21.13 4.20
N LEU A 393 -13.88 -20.36 3.12
CA LEU A 393 -13.97 -18.90 3.19
C LEU A 393 -15.31 -18.42 3.80
N ASP A 394 -16.41 -19.17 3.63
CA ASP A 394 -17.70 -18.83 4.27
C ASP A 394 -17.68 -19.04 5.79
N ASP A 395 -17.00 -20.09 6.24
CA ASP A 395 -16.78 -20.38 7.65
C ASP A 395 -15.80 -19.38 8.28
N ASN A 396 -14.85 -18.90 7.48
CA ASN A 396 -13.89 -17.87 7.89
C ASN A 396 -14.53 -16.50 8.10
N LEU A 397 -15.66 -16.21 7.44
CA LEU A 397 -16.42 -14.98 7.58
C LEU A 397 -17.41 -14.97 8.77
N LYS A 398 -17.40 -16.00 9.63
CA LYS A 398 -18.24 -16.09 10.84
C LYS A 398 -17.37 -16.25 12.11
N PRO A 399 -17.75 -15.65 13.25
CA PRO A 399 -17.19 -16.04 14.54
C PRO A 399 -17.48 -17.52 14.80
N GLN A 400 -16.48 -18.29 15.22
CA GLN A 400 -16.64 -19.71 15.55
C GLN A 400 -16.21 -19.96 17.00
N PRO A 401 -17.10 -20.50 17.86
CA PRO A 401 -16.69 -20.99 19.17
C PRO A 401 -15.85 -22.26 19.02
N LEU A 402 -15.03 -22.57 20.03
CA LEU A 402 -14.41 -23.90 20.12
C LEU A 402 -15.53 -24.95 20.21
N THR A 403 -15.52 -25.93 19.31
CA THR A 403 -16.35 -27.13 19.44
C THR A 403 -15.92 -27.86 20.70
N GLN A 404 -16.85 -28.09 21.63
CA GLN A 404 -16.64 -29.04 22.73
C GLN A 404 -16.71 -30.48 22.21
#